data_AF-A0A162C7A6-F1
#
_entry.id   AF-A0A162C7A6-F1
#
_cell.length_a   1.000
_cell.length_b   1.000
_cell.length_c   1.000
_cell.angle_alpha   90.00
_cell.angle_beta   90.00
_cell.angle_gamma   90.00
#
_symmetry.space_group_name_H-M   'P 1'
#
loop_
_entity.id
_entity.type
_entity.pdbx_description
1 polymer ?
#
loop_
_entity_poly.entity_id
_entity_poly.type
_entity_poly.pdbx_seq_one_letter_code
_entity_poly.pdbx_strand_id
1 'polypeptide(L)'
;MEIDNLYAADDSCQMQLVSRGHHDIESFRKACERFLREWDERECELDTSKVKQTHWTTREPEDHETLVDEGDSVFTESDKENGFPVTIYNEWLPIRS
;
A
#
# COMPACT_ATOMS: atom_id res chain seq x y z
N MET A 1 -2.96 13.77 -3.76
CA MET A 1 -2.52 12.37 -3.60
C MET A 1 -3.21 11.85 -2.36
N GLU A 2 -4.03 10.83 -2.54
CA GLU A 2 -4.69 10.10 -1.45
C GLU A 2 -3.82 8.87 -1.14
N ILE A 3 -3.59 8.60 0.13
CA ILE A 3 -2.83 7.43 0.60
C ILE A 3 -3.84 6.45 1.17
N ASP A 4 -3.82 5.23 0.65
CA ASP A 4 -4.56 4.10 1.17
C ASP A 4 -3.61 3.20 1.98
N ASN A 5 -4.17 2.48 2.96
CA ASN A 5 -3.46 1.42 3.67
C ASN A 5 -4.07 0.05 3.32
N LEU A 6 -3.22 -0.86 2.83
CA LEU A 6 -3.60 -2.25 2.64
C LEU A 6 -3.13 -3.04 3.85
N TYR A 7 -4.03 -3.81 4.44
CA TYR A 7 -3.69 -4.69 5.56
C TYR A 7 -3.03 -5.96 5.03
N ALA A 8 -2.04 -6.45 5.76
CA ALA A 8 -1.52 -7.78 5.50
C ALA A 8 -2.63 -8.78 5.82
N ALA A 9 -2.86 -9.69 4.89
CA ALA A 9 -3.87 -10.72 5.08
C ALA A 9 -3.45 -11.72 6.18
N ASP A 10 -2.17 -11.84 6.52
CA ASP A 10 -1.74 -12.66 7.66
C ASP A 10 -1.95 -11.91 8.99
N ASP A 11 -2.08 -12.63 10.10
CA ASP A 11 -2.23 -12.08 11.47
C ASP A 11 -1.01 -11.25 11.95
N SER A 12 -0.17 -10.75 11.03
CA SER A 12 1.07 -10.04 11.28
C SER A 12 0.90 -8.62 11.81
N CYS A 13 -0.32 -8.08 11.84
CA CYS A 13 -0.61 -6.68 12.20
C CYS A 13 0.26 -5.69 11.41
N GLN A 14 0.36 -5.90 10.09
CA GLN A 14 1.14 -5.05 9.19
C GLN A 14 0.26 -4.34 8.16
N MET A 15 0.74 -3.19 7.69
CA MET A 15 0.11 -2.40 6.64
C MET A 15 1.12 -2.00 5.56
N GLN A 16 0.64 -1.87 4.33
CA GLN A 16 1.38 -1.30 3.21
C GLN A 16 0.70 -0.01 2.77
N LEU A 17 1.49 1.06 2.62
CA LEU A 17 0.99 2.36 2.14
C LEU A 17 1.06 2.41 0.61
N VAL A 18 -0.03 2.82 -0.02
CA VAL A 18 -0.17 2.88 -1.48
C VAL A 18 -0.91 4.12 -1.92
N SER A 19 -0.66 4.57 -3.15
CA SER A 19 -1.48 5.54 -3.85
C SER A 19 -1.63 5.15 -5.31
N ARG A 20 -2.83 5.34 -5.87
CA ARG A 20 -3.08 5.11 -7.30
C ARG A 20 -2.39 6.17 -8.14
N GLY A 21 -1.68 5.76 -9.18
CA GLY A 21 -0.85 6.60 -10.05
C GLY A 21 0.63 6.52 -9.73
N HIS A 22 1.48 6.94 -10.68
CA HIS A 22 2.91 7.13 -10.46
C HIS A 22 3.17 8.55 -9.99
N HIS A 23 3.57 8.66 -8.73
CA HIS A 23 3.85 9.93 -8.08
C HIS A 23 5.35 10.13 -7.89
N ASP A 24 5.75 11.40 -7.84
CA ASP A 24 7.10 11.78 -7.40
C ASP A 24 7.42 11.16 -6.02
N ILE A 25 8.64 10.63 -5.88
CA ILE A 25 9.06 9.83 -4.72
C ILE A 25 9.00 10.66 -3.43
N GLU A 26 9.55 11.87 -3.45
CA GLU A 26 9.57 12.78 -2.30
C GLU A 26 8.15 13.19 -1.90
N SER A 27 7.32 13.49 -2.89
CA SER A 27 5.92 13.87 -2.68
C SER A 27 5.11 12.73 -2.07
N PHE A 28 5.33 11.49 -2.54
CA PHE A 28 4.70 10.30 -2.00
C PHE A 28 5.14 10.01 -0.57
N ARG A 29 6.45 10.06 -0.31
CA ARG A 29 7.01 9.88 1.04
C ARG A 29 6.42 10.86 2.05
N LYS A 30 6.37 12.16 1.71
CA LYS A 30 5.76 13.18 2.59
C LYS A 30 4.26 12.97 2.81
N ALA A 31 3.55 12.50 1.79
CA ALA A 31 2.14 12.17 1.92
C ALA A 31 1.92 10.97 2.87
N CYS A 32 2.77 9.94 2.78
CA CYS A 32 2.75 8.80 3.70
C CYS A 32 3.03 9.21 5.16
N GLU A 33 4.04 10.05 5.39
CA GLU A 33 4.33 10.55 6.74
C GLU A 33 3.19 11.37 7.34
N ARG A 34 2.56 12.22 6.52
CA ARG A 34 1.36 12.96 6.95
C ARG A 34 0.21 12.01 7.26
N PHE A 35 -0.03 11.02 6.41
CA PHE A 35 -1.07 10.02 6.62
C PHE A 35 -0.87 9.26 7.93
N LEU A 36 0.35 8.74 8.19
CA LEU A 36 0.66 8.04 9.44
C LEU A 36 0.46 8.95 10.66
N ARG A 37 0.91 10.19 10.59
CA ARG A 37 0.69 11.16 11.66
C ARG A 37 -0.80 11.42 11.92
N GLU A 38 -1.63 11.46 10.89
CA GLU A 38 -3.09 11.66 11.02
C GLU A 38 -3.81 10.39 11.49
N TRP A 39 -3.29 9.22 11.13
CA TRP A 39 -3.93 7.93 11.37
C TRP A 39 -3.59 7.33 12.75
N ASP A 40 -2.32 7.32 13.16
CA ASP A 40 -1.85 6.75 14.44
C ASP A 40 -0.88 7.66 15.21
N GLU A 41 -0.90 8.97 14.93
CA GLU A 41 -0.06 9.99 15.58
C GLU A 41 1.45 9.74 15.42
N ARG A 42 1.86 8.85 14.51
CA ARG A 42 3.26 8.48 14.30
C ARG A 42 4.01 9.58 13.58
N GLU A 43 5.02 10.11 14.26
CA GLU A 43 6.05 10.95 13.65
C GLU A 43 7.24 10.05 13.24
N CYS A 44 7.48 9.92 11.93
CA CYS A 44 8.58 9.13 11.41
C CYS A 44 9.17 9.75 10.14
N GLU A 45 10.42 9.37 9.84
CA GLU A 45 11.07 9.68 8.58
C GLU A 45 11.12 8.42 7.72
N LEU A 46 10.36 8.38 6.63
CA LEU A 46 10.31 7.24 5.73
C LEU A 46 11.46 7.29 4.72
N ASP A 47 12.06 6.13 4.44
CA ASP A 47 13.18 6.00 3.52
C ASP A 47 12.69 6.02 2.06
N THR A 48 13.13 7.01 1.29
CA THR A 48 12.72 7.19 -0.10
C THR A 48 13.23 6.08 -1.02
N SER A 49 14.28 5.35 -0.62
CA SER A 49 14.77 4.18 -1.34
C SER A 49 13.78 3.00 -1.32
N LYS A 50 12.81 3.03 -0.40
CA LYS A 50 11.73 2.04 -0.29
C LYS A 50 10.53 2.38 -1.14
N VAL A 51 10.47 3.56 -1.75
CA VAL A 51 9.35 3.92 -2.63
C VAL A 51 9.51 3.23 -3.97
N LYS A 52 8.48 2.49 -4.39
CA LYS A 52 8.44 1.76 -5.66
C LYS A 52 7.26 2.23 -6.50
N GLN A 53 7.50 2.51 -7.77
CA GLN A 53 6.46 2.69 -8.78
C GLN A 53 6.27 1.37 -9.53
N THR A 54 5.05 0.85 -9.56
CA THR A 54 4.74 -0.42 -10.23
C THR A 54 3.34 -0.38 -10.87
N HIS A 55 2.87 -1.48 -11.44
CA HIS A 55 1.53 -1.62 -11.99
C HIS A 55 0.83 -2.81 -11.35
N TRP A 56 -0.41 -2.63 -10.93
CA TRP A 56 -1.19 -3.67 -10.29
C TRP A 56 -2.43 -4.03 -11.11
N THR A 57 -2.83 -5.29 -11.04
CA THR A 57 -4.15 -5.79 -11.44
C THR A 57 -4.95 -6.18 -10.21
N THR A 58 -6.27 -6.14 -10.32
CA THR A 58 -7.17 -6.67 -9.29
C THR A 58 -7.76 -7.99 -9.77
N ARG A 59 -7.87 -8.96 -8.86
CA ARG A 59 -8.63 -10.18 -9.07
C ARG A 59 -9.58 -10.42 -7.90
N GLU A 60 -10.59 -11.24 -8.13
CA GLU A 60 -11.42 -11.75 -7.04
C GLU A 60 -10.55 -12.65 -6.12
N PRO A 61 -10.79 -12.60 -4.80
CA PRO A 61 -10.13 -13.49 -3.85
C PRO A 61 -10.54 -14.94 -4.13
N GLU A 62 -9.59 -15.85 -4.01
CA GLU A 62 -9.83 -17.29 -4.15
C GLU A 62 -10.20 -17.89 -2.78
N ASP A 63 -10.93 -19.01 -2.76
CA ASP A 63 -11.46 -19.64 -1.53
C ASP A 63 -10.43 -19.90 -0.41
N HIS A 64 -9.14 -19.95 -0.75
CA HIS A 64 -8.04 -20.18 0.19
C HIS A 64 -7.46 -18.90 0.81
N GLU A 65 -7.87 -17.73 0.32
CA GLU A 65 -7.44 -16.41 0.79
C GLU A 65 -8.45 -15.88 1.83
N THR A 66 -8.72 -16.70 2.84
CA THR A 66 -9.76 -16.54 3.89
C THR A 66 -9.66 -15.29 4.76
N LEU A 67 -8.72 -14.40 4.47
CA LEU A 67 -8.39 -13.19 5.23
C LEU A 67 -8.61 -11.91 4.42
N VAL A 68 -9.12 -12.03 3.20
CA VAL A 68 -9.65 -10.92 2.41
C VAL A 68 -11.15 -10.85 2.69
N ASP A 69 -11.65 -9.70 3.14
CA ASP A 69 -13.08 -9.51 3.42
C ASP A 69 -13.94 -9.82 2.18
N GLU A 70 -15.15 -10.37 2.37
CA GLU A 70 -16.07 -10.66 1.27
C GLU A 70 -16.37 -9.37 0.46
N GLY A 71 -15.85 -9.29 -0.76
CA GLY A 71 -15.99 -8.13 -1.66
C GLY A 71 -14.72 -7.33 -1.87
N ASP A 72 -13.64 -7.61 -1.14
CA ASP A 72 -12.34 -6.98 -1.36
C ASP A 72 -11.59 -7.61 -2.53
N SER A 73 -10.89 -6.78 -3.30
CA SER A 73 -10.08 -7.22 -4.44
C SER A 73 -8.65 -7.54 -4.02
N VAL A 74 -8.09 -8.63 -4.52
CA VAL A 74 -6.67 -8.95 -4.34
C VAL A 74 -5.85 -8.16 -5.36
N PHE A 75 -4.89 -7.38 -4.85
CA PHE A 75 -3.94 -6.63 -5.69
C PHE A 75 -2.73 -7.51 -6.03
N THR A 76 -2.42 -7.64 -7.32
CA THR A 76 -1.25 -8.39 -7.80
C THR A 76 -0.37 -7.50 -8.66
N GLU A 77 0.94 -7.56 -8.45
CA GLU A 77 1.90 -6.88 -9.33
C GLU A 77 1.85 -7.45 -10.76
N SER A 78 1.87 -6.58 -11.75
CA SER A 78 1.61 -6.89 -13.15
C SER A 78 2.45 -6.04 -14.09
N ASP A 79 2.53 -6.44 -15.35
CA ASP A 79 3.13 -5.62 -16.39
C ASP A 79 2.28 -4.38 -16.70
N LYS A 80 2.95 -3.34 -17.22
CA LYS A 80 2.35 -2.04 -17.56
C LYS A 80 1.14 -2.13 -18.51
N GLU A 81 1.10 -3.13 -19.39
CA GLU A 81 0.04 -3.25 -20.39
C GLU A 81 -1.30 -3.68 -19.79
N ASN A 82 -1.27 -4.40 -18.67
CA ASN A 82 -2.45 -5.02 -18.08
C ASN A 82 -2.85 -4.40 -16.72
N GLY A 83 -1.93 -3.73 -16.04
CA GLY A 83 -2.16 -3.12 -14.74
C GLY A 83 -2.38 -1.62 -14.76
N PHE A 84 -2.94 -1.09 -13.67
CA PHE A 84 -2.97 0.35 -13.41
C PHE A 84 -1.73 0.77 -12.61
N PRO A 85 -1.19 1.98 -12.88
CA PRO A 85 -0.01 2.48 -12.18
C PRO A 85 -0.31 2.72 -10.70
N VAL A 86 0.66 2.40 -9.84
CA VAL A 86 0.63 2.65 -8.40
C VAL A 86 2.02 3.06 -7.91
N THR A 87 2.05 3.88 -6.86
CA THR A 87 3.24 4.13 -6.06
C THR A 87 3.01 3.52 -4.68
N ILE A 88 3.97 2.72 -4.22
CA ILE A 88 3.90 2.02 -2.93
C ILE A 88 5.11 2.36 -2.08
N TYR A 89 4.94 2.28 -0.76
CA TYR A 89 6.05 2.08 0.16
C TYR A 89 6.33 0.58 0.23
N ASN A 90 7.42 0.13 -0.41
CA ASN A 90 7.78 -1.28 -0.61
C ASN A 90 8.39 -1.91 0.66
N GLU A 91 7.78 -1.63 1.80
CA GLU A 91 8.08 -2.19 3.11
C GLU A 91 6.78 -2.21 3.91
N TRP A 92 6.48 -3.37 4.49
CA TRP A 92 5.34 -3.53 5.38
C TRP A 92 5.65 -2.88 6.73
N LEU A 93 4.80 -1.94 7.13
CA LEU A 93 4.93 -1.21 8.38
C LEU A 93 4.07 -1.87 9.46
N PRO A 94 4.52 -1.92 10.72
CA PRO A 94 3.67 -2.39 11.81
C PRO A 94 2.50 -1.43 12.03
N ILE A 95 1.33 -1.96 12.35
CA ILE A 95 0.18 -1.21 12.84
C ILE A 95 0.44 -0.90 14.33
N ARG A 96 0.36 0.37 14.72
CA ARG A 96 0.38 0.77 16.13
C ARG A 96 -1.05 0.94 16.59
N SER A 97 -1.46 0.11 17.53
CA SER A 97 -2.72 0.19 18.28
C SER A 97 -2.65 1.24 19.39
#